data_AF-A0A946KP24-F1
#
_entry.id   AF-A0A946KP24-F1
#
_cell.length_a   1.000
_cell.length_b   1.000
_cell.length_c   1.000
_cell.angle_alpha   90.00
_cell.angle_beta   90.00
_cell.angle_gamma   90.00
#
_symmetry.space_group_name_H-M   'P 1'
#
loop_
_entity.id
_entity.type
_entity.pdbx_description
1 polymer ?
#
loop_
_entity_poly.entity_id
_entity_poly.type
_entity_poly.pdbx_seq_one_letter_code
_entity_poly.pdbx_strand_id
1 'polypeptide(L)'
;ANNNTEDENSTINQQIIKTEKKDIHYIFTTTKLKEIRDNILNTNLFILIFFLPIFLIILLWMHNTIIGKTDVNSSDWKNKKANKIALKRLKYAQNCINNNDFDSFFEEIEKSLWVYFADKFKVIIADLSKETVSTHFYSNAIDINTEKQFIALLDECEFARYSPASNKNAQMGDILNKAKHIIIEVETALR
;
A
#
# COMPACT_ATOMS: atom_id res chain seq x y z
N ALA A 1 73.51 -56.08 -85.49
CA ALA A 1 73.59 -54.62 -85.27
C ALA A 1 72.25 -54.03 -85.71
N ASN A 2 71.26 -54.09 -84.81
CA ASN A 2 70.70 -52.99 -84.01
C ASN A 2 69.95 -51.98 -84.92
N ASN A 3 68.61 -51.85 -84.84
CA ASN A 3 67.87 -51.44 -83.64
C ASN A 3 66.46 -52.05 -83.55
N ASN A 4 66.06 -52.42 -82.33
CA ASN A 4 64.66 -52.65 -81.90
C ASN A 4 63.97 -51.28 -81.71
N THR A 5 62.65 -51.16 -81.68
CA THR A 5 61.83 -51.17 -80.44
C THR A 5 60.34 -51.26 -80.81
N GLU A 6 59.61 -51.93 -79.93
CA GLU A 6 58.19 -52.32 -79.87
C GLU A 6 57.17 -51.17 -79.95
N ASP A 7 55.95 -51.50 -80.38
CA ASP A 7 54.72 -50.91 -79.86
C ASP A 7 53.55 -51.91 -79.99
N GLU A 8 53.16 -52.50 -78.86
CA GLU A 8 51.88 -53.17 -78.65
C GLU A 8 50.74 -52.13 -78.60
N ASN A 9 49.54 -52.47 -79.08
CA ASN A 9 48.38 -52.53 -78.18
C ASN A 9 47.09 -52.96 -78.89
N SER A 10 46.44 -53.94 -78.25
CA SER A 10 45.08 -54.41 -78.44
C SER A 10 44.03 -53.34 -78.15
N THR A 11 43.09 -53.12 -79.07
CA THR A 11 41.96 -52.21 -78.81
C THR A 11 40.68 -53.00 -78.51
N ILE A 12 40.29 -52.91 -77.25
CA ILE A 12 39.12 -53.49 -76.60
C ILE A 12 37.85 -52.72 -77.02
N ASN A 13 36.80 -53.45 -77.41
CA ASN A 13 35.46 -52.91 -77.64
C ASN A 13 34.83 -52.42 -76.34
N GLN A 14 34.66 -51.11 -76.19
CA GLN A 14 33.92 -50.51 -75.08
C GLN A 14 32.60 -49.93 -75.59
N GLN A 15 31.49 -50.50 -75.12
CA GLN A 15 30.17 -49.89 -75.31
C GLN A 15 30.03 -48.66 -74.41
N ILE A 16 29.74 -47.51 -75.03
CA ILE A 16 29.51 -46.25 -74.33
C ILE A 16 28.17 -46.34 -73.60
N ILE A 17 28.22 -46.54 -72.29
CA ILE A 17 27.06 -46.46 -71.40
C ILE A 17 26.62 -44.98 -71.38
N LYS A 18 25.43 -44.67 -71.91
CA LYS A 18 24.79 -43.36 -71.73
C LYS A 18 24.30 -43.25 -70.29
N THR A 19 25.09 -42.60 -69.44
CA THR A 19 24.69 -42.27 -68.07
C THR A 19 23.70 -41.11 -68.10
N GLU A 20 22.39 -41.40 -68.16
CA GLU A 20 21.36 -40.41 -67.83
C GLU A 20 21.26 -40.24 -66.32
N LYS A 21 22.25 -39.56 -65.74
CA LYS A 21 22.14 -39.01 -64.38
C LYS A 21 22.76 -37.61 -64.38
N LYS A 22 21.93 -36.62 -64.67
CA LYS A 22 22.29 -35.20 -64.57
C LYS A 22 22.16 -34.80 -63.09
N ASP A 23 23.17 -35.12 -62.29
CA ASP A 23 23.16 -34.94 -60.83
C ASP A 23 23.49 -33.50 -60.37
N ILE A 24 23.53 -32.55 -61.32
CA ILE A 24 23.84 -31.15 -61.03
C ILE A 24 22.85 -30.26 -61.80
N HIS A 25 21.94 -29.66 -61.06
CA HIS A 25 21.06 -28.61 -61.58
C HIS A 25 21.84 -27.30 -61.70
N TYR A 26 21.55 -26.53 -62.74
CA TYR A 26 22.15 -25.24 -63.00
C TYR A 26 21.80 -24.25 -61.87
N ILE A 27 22.81 -23.63 -61.27
CA ILE A 27 22.66 -22.59 -60.26
C ILE A 27 22.35 -21.29 -61.00
N PHE A 28 21.21 -20.66 -60.71
CA PHE A 28 20.81 -19.40 -61.34
C PHE A 28 21.83 -18.28 -61.02
N THR A 29 22.60 -17.84 -62.03
CA THR A 29 23.62 -16.79 -61.90
C THR A 29 23.08 -15.36 -62.01
N THR A 30 21.79 -15.18 -62.24
CA THR A 30 21.17 -13.86 -62.38
C THR A 30 20.23 -13.58 -61.20
N THR A 31 20.61 -12.61 -60.37
CA THR A 31 19.80 -12.16 -59.23
C THR A 31 19.18 -10.80 -59.52
N LYS A 32 17.86 -10.66 -59.37
CA LYS A 32 17.19 -9.35 -59.30
C LYS A 32 17.20 -8.87 -57.85
N LEU A 33 18.34 -8.33 -57.41
CA LEU A 33 18.43 -7.69 -56.10
C LEU A 33 17.79 -6.31 -56.20
N LYS A 34 16.82 -6.05 -55.32
CA LYS A 34 16.30 -4.70 -55.09
C LYS A 34 17.11 -4.12 -53.94
N GLU A 35 17.54 -2.87 -54.09
CA GLU A 35 18.20 -2.14 -52.99
C GLU A 35 17.30 -2.24 -51.74
N ILE A 36 17.90 -2.62 -50.61
CA ILE A 36 17.21 -2.63 -49.32
C ILE A 36 16.92 -1.16 -49.02
N ARG A 37 15.73 -0.72 -49.42
CA ARG A 37 15.29 0.65 -49.25
C ARG A 37 15.20 0.95 -47.76
N ASP A 38 15.79 2.08 -47.39
CA ASP A 38 15.93 2.57 -46.03
C ASP A 38 14.62 2.53 -45.24
N ASN A 39 14.74 2.01 -44.01
CA ASN A 39 13.85 2.12 -42.87
C ASN A 39 12.36 1.81 -43.14
N ILE A 40 12.04 0.51 -43.23
CA ILE A 40 10.66 -0.01 -43.23
C ILE A 40 9.91 0.32 -41.92
N LEU A 41 10.63 0.65 -40.85
CA LEU A 41 10.06 1.14 -39.59
C LEU A 41 10.48 2.58 -39.37
N ASN A 42 9.50 3.45 -39.10
CA ASN A 42 9.77 4.82 -38.71
C ASN A 42 10.56 4.79 -37.38
N THR A 43 11.83 5.23 -37.42
CA THR A 43 12.73 5.26 -36.26
C THR A 43 12.11 6.04 -35.08
N ASN A 44 11.31 7.07 -35.37
CA ASN A 44 10.61 7.83 -34.33
C ASN A 44 9.45 7.03 -33.71
N LEU A 45 8.79 6.16 -34.48
CA LEU A 45 7.75 5.28 -33.93
C LEU A 45 8.37 4.19 -33.06
N PHE A 46 9.52 3.65 -33.48
CA PHE A 46 10.27 2.68 -32.69
C PHE A 46 10.76 3.27 -31.36
N ILE A 47 11.30 4.50 -31.37
CA ILE A 47 11.76 5.14 -30.12
C ILE A 47 10.57 5.45 -29.18
N LEU A 48 9.43 5.88 -29.74
CA LEU A 48 8.21 6.13 -28.97
C LEU A 48 7.70 4.87 -28.27
N ILE A 49 7.59 3.75 -29.01
CA ILE A 49 7.08 2.48 -28.46
C ILE A 49 8.04 1.90 -27.40
N PHE A 50 9.34 2.13 -27.56
CA PHE A 50 10.38 1.65 -26.66
C PHE A 50 10.33 2.35 -25.29
N PHE A 51 10.07 3.66 -25.26
CA PHE A 51 9.96 4.41 -24.00
C PHE A 51 8.56 4.35 -23.36
N LEU A 52 7.53 3.97 -24.11
CA LEU A 52 6.15 3.81 -23.60
C LEU A 52 6.04 2.97 -22.30
N PRO A 53 6.62 1.75 -22.20
CA PRO A 53 6.52 0.96 -20.97
C PRO A 53 7.25 1.61 -19.79
N ILE A 54 8.40 2.25 -20.03
CA ILE A 54 9.16 2.97 -19.00
C ILE A 54 8.34 4.17 -18.49
N PHE A 55 7.73 4.91 -19.39
CA PHE A 55 6.85 6.03 -19.04
C PHE A 55 5.63 5.55 -18.22
N LEU A 56 5.02 4.42 -18.60
CA LEU A 56 3.91 3.84 -17.86
C LEU A 56 4.31 3.42 -16.43
N ILE A 57 5.50 2.83 -16.26
CA ILE A 57 6.05 2.48 -14.95
C ILE A 57 6.28 3.73 -14.10
N ILE A 58 6.84 4.79 -14.68
CA ILE A 58 7.05 6.09 -13.99
C ILE A 58 5.72 6.71 -13.59
N LEU A 59 4.72 6.71 -14.48
CA LEU A 59 3.39 7.24 -14.20
C LEU A 59 2.70 6.44 -13.08
N LEU A 60 2.80 5.10 -13.13
CA LEU A 60 2.26 4.23 -12.09
C LEU A 60 2.98 4.46 -10.75
N TRP A 61 4.30 4.63 -10.76
CA TRP A 61 5.08 4.96 -9.57
C TRP A 61 4.72 6.33 -9.00
N MET A 62 4.54 7.35 -9.84
CA MET A 62 4.06 8.67 -9.41
C MET A 62 2.63 8.61 -8.86
N HIS A 63 1.72 7.91 -9.54
CA HIS A 63 0.34 7.75 -9.09
C HIS A 63 0.28 7.01 -7.75
N ASN A 64 1.02 5.90 -7.62
CA ASN A 64 1.15 5.16 -6.37
C ASN A 64 1.86 5.98 -5.29
N THR A 65 2.80 6.85 -5.64
CA THR A 65 3.45 7.76 -4.68
C THR A 65 2.52 8.90 -4.28
N ILE A 66 1.66 9.41 -5.16
CA ILE A 66 0.73 10.50 -4.85
C ILE A 66 -0.48 9.99 -4.04
N ILE A 67 -1.00 8.80 -4.36
CA ILE A 67 -2.13 8.18 -3.65
C ILE A 67 -1.66 7.40 -2.42
N GLY A 68 -0.51 6.72 -2.53
CA GLY A 68 0.18 6.01 -1.44
C GLY A 68 1.00 6.92 -0.52
N LYS A 69 1.00 8.25 -0.75
CA LYS A 69 1.34 9.27 0.25
C LYS A 69 0.28 9.43 1.35
N THR A 70 -0.73 8.55 1.38
CA THR A 70 -1.27 8.14 2.66
C THR A 70 -0.33 7.07 3.19
N ASP A 71 0.62 7.46 4.02
CA ASP A 71 1.46 6.55 4.79
C ASP A 71 0.56 5.67 5.67
N VAL A 72 -0.04 4.63 5.09
CA VAL A 72 -0.87 3.63 5.77
C VAL A 72 -0.08 2.88 6.84
N ASN A 73 1.25 3.04 6.85
CA ASN A 73 2.22 2.46 7.76
C ASN A 73 2.96 3.44 8.66
N SER A 74 2.72 4.76 8.56
CA SER A 74 3.16 5.63 9.65
C SER A 74 2.20 5.42 10.82
N SER A 75 2.75 5.04 11.99
CA SER A 75 2.05 5.08 13.28
C SER A 75 1.25 6.38 13.45
N ASP A 76 1.74 7.48 12.88
CA ASP A 76 1.18 8.81 13.03
C ASP A 76 -0.16 8.97 12.31
N TRP A 77 -0.38 8.31 11.17
CA TRP A 77 -1.67 8.41 10.46
C TRP A 77 -2.79 7.72 11.26
N LYS A 78 -2.49 6.54 11.82
CA LYS A 78 -3.44 5.77 12.64
C LYS A 78 -3.73 6.51 13.94
N ASN A 79 -2.71 7.09 14.57
CA ASN A 79 -2.85 7.93 15.76
C ASN A 79 -3.69 9.19 15.48
N LYS A 80 -3.44 9.87 14.35
CA LYS A 80 -4.26 11.03 13.93
C LYS A 80 -5.73 10.64 13.67
N LYS A 81 -5.96 9.42 13.17
CA LYS A 81 -7.32 8.90 12.95
C LYS A 81 -8.04 8.63 14.27
N ALA A 82 -7.37 8.04 15.26
CA ALA A 82 -7.92 7.81 16.60
C ALA A 82 -8.42 9.12 17.23
N ASN A 83 -7.57 10.14 17.26
CA ASN A 83 -7.92 11.47 17.77
C ASN A 83 -9.11 12.09 17.00
N LYS A 84 -9.10 12.00 15.66
CA LYS A 84 -10.21 12.50 14.84
C LYS A 84 -11.55 11.82 15.17
N ILE A 85 -11.55 10.51 15.41
CA ILE A 85 -12.77 9.76 15.77
C ILE A 85 -13.24 10.16 17.17
N ALA A 86 -12.33 10.25 18.14
CA ALA A 86 -12.64 10.69 19.50
C ALA A 86 -13.25 12.11 19.52
N LEU A 87 -12.61 13.08 18.85
CA LEU A 87 -13.12 14.45 18.74
C LEU A 87 -14.47 14.52 18.03
N LYS A 88 -14.72 13.67 17.04
CA LYS A 88 -16.04 13.57 16.39
C LYS A 88 -17.11 13.12 17.39
N ARG A 89 -16.83 12.13 18.23
CA ARG A 89 -17.73 11.67 19.30
C ARG A 89 -17.96 12.74 20.36
N LEU A 90 -16.90 13.44 20.80
CA LEU A 90 -17.04 14.58 21.70
C LEU A 90 -17.91 15.70 21.12
N LYS A 91 -17.89 15.90 19.80
CA LYS A 91 -18.81 16.83 19.12
C LYS A 91 -20.27 16.34 19.15
N TYR A 92 -20.50 15.02 19.06
CA TYR A 92 -21.85 14.46 19.26
C TYR A 92 -22.31 14.65 20.71
N ALA A 93 -21.44 14.40 21.69
CA ALA A 93 -21.74 14.67 23.10
C ALA A 93 -22.13 16.15 23.31
N GLN A 94 -21.40 17.09 22.71
CA GLN A 94 -21.78 18.52 22.75
C GLN A 94 -23.20 18.77 22.20
N ASN A 95 -23.63 18.02 21.18
CA ASN A 95 -24.97 18.12 20.63
C ASN A 95 -26.04 17.52 21.55
N CYS A 96 -25.71 16.46 22.29
CA CYS A 96 -26.59 15.88 23.32
C CYS A 96 -26.93 16.90 24.42
N ILE A 97 -25.96 17.73 24.82
CA ILE A 97 -26.21 18.86 25.76
C ILE A 97 -27.30 19.78 25.20
N ASN A 98 -27.22 20.17 23.92
CA ASN A 98 -28.20 21.07 23.30
C ASN A 98 -29.60 20.45 23.21
N ASN A 99 -29.68 19.12 23.11
CA ASN A 99 -30.93 18.38 23.02
C ASN A 99 -31.50 17.99 24.40
N ASN A 100 -30.85 18.38 25.50
CA ASN A 100 -31.18 17.95 26.87
C ASN A 100 -31.16 16.42 27.05
N ASP A 101 -30.37 15.71 26.25
CA ASP A 101 -30.23 14.26 26.35
C ASP A 101 -28.99 13.90 27.17
N PHE A 102 -29.21 13.80 28.48
CA PHE A 102 -28.15 13.69 29.46
C PHE A 102 -27.52 12.30 29.52
N ASP A 103 -28.32 11.25 29.36
CA ASP A 103 -27.83 9.87 29.42
C ASP A 103 -26.94 9.58 28.20
N SER A 104 -27.38 10.01 27.01
CA SER A 104 -26.59 9.88 25.79
C SER A 104 -25.32 10.73 25.83
N PHE A 105 -25.33 11.88 26.53
CA PHE A 105 -24.12 12.69 26.71
C PHE A 105 -23.01 11.90 27.41
N PHE A 106 -23.28 11.34 28.59
CA PHE A 106 -22.27 10.58 29.35
C PHE A 106 -21.84 9.31 28.61
N GLU A 107 -22.78 8.65 27.93
CA GLU A 107 -22.47 7.49 27.10
C GLU A 107 -21.51 7.82 25.94
N GLU A 108 -21.71 8.94 25.24
CA GLU A 108 -20.81 9.33 24.16
C GLU A 108 -19.44 9.81 24.67
N ILE A 109 -19.36 10.45 25.85
CA ILE A 109 -18.07 10.78 26.48
C ILE A 109 -17.30 9.50 26.81
N GLU A 110 -17.91 8.56 27.54
CA GLU A 110 -17.29 7.29 27.92
C GLU A 110 -16.84 6.50 26.68
N LYS A 111 -17.71 6.37 25.68
CA LYS A 111 -17.36 5.73 24.39
C LYS A 111 -16.21 6.44 23.70
N SER A 112 -16.16 7.78 23.74
CA SER A 112 -15.07 8.53 23.10
C SER A 112 -13.72 8.23 23.76
N LEU A 113 -13.68 8.10 25.08
CA LEU A 113 -12.47 7.78 25.85
C LEU A 113 -12.02 6.34 25.57
N TRP A 114 -12.94 5.38 25.61
CA TRP A 114 -12.61 3.98 25.33
C TRP A 114 -12.14 3.76 23.90
N VAL A 115 -12.83 4.34 22.91
CA VAL A 115 -12.44 4.25 21.50
C VAL A 115 -11.09 4.92 21.28
N TYR A 116 -10.86 6.08 21.88
CA TYR A 116 -9.57 6.76 21.83
C TYR A 116 -8.44 5.86 22.36
N PHE A 117 -8.62 5.31 23.56
CA PHE A 117 -7.65 4.43 24.19
C PHE A 117 -7.39 3.17 23.35
N ALA A 118 -8.45 2.48 22.92
CA ALA A 118 -8.36 1.28 22.09
C ALA A 118 -7.58 1.54 20.80
N ASP A 119 -7.91 2.60 20.06
CA ASP A 119 -7.25 2.91 18.79
C ASP A 119 -5.80 3.39 19.00
N LYS A 120 -5.54 4.19 20.04
CA LYS A 120 -4.20 4.78 20.32
C LYS A 120 -3.21 3.73 20.79
N PHE A 121 -3.61 2.86 21.72
CA PHE A 121 -2.77 1.82 22.30
C PHE A 121 -2.94 0.46 21.61
N LYS A 122 -3.81 0.37 20.58
CA LYS A 122 -4.12 -0.84 19.81
C LYS A 122 -4.62 -1.99 20.69
N VAL A 123 -5.46 -1.65 21.67
CA VAL A 123 -6.07 -2.60 22.60
C VAL A 123 -7.38 -3.12 22.02
N ILE A 124 -7.61 -4.43 22.15
CA ILE A 124 -8.85 -5.06 21.68
C ILE A 124 -9.98 -4.70 22.64
N ILE A 125 -11.20 -4.51 22.13
CA ILE A 125 -12.37 -4.12 22.93
C ILE A 125 -12.60 -5.06 24.13
N ALA A 126 -12.34 -6.36 23.97
CA ALA A 126 -12.52 -7.36 25.02
C ALA A 126 -11.56 -7.18 26.22
N ASP A 127 -10.43 -6.53 26.00
CA ASP A 127 -9.40 -6.31 27.03
C ASP A 127 -9.53 -4.92 27.68
N LEU A 128 -10.48 -4.09 27.24
CA LEU A 128 -10.67 -2.75 27.78
C LEU A 128 -11.10 -2.81 29.25
N SER A 129 -10.24 -2.27 30.11
CA SER A 129 -10.44 -2.21 31.56
C SER A 129 -9.60 -1.07 32.14
N LYS A 130 -9.97 -0.57 33.34
CA LYS A 130 -9.22 0.51 34.00
C LYS A 130 -7.79 0.06 34.35
N GLU A 131 -7.60 -1.23 34.62
CA GLU A 131 -6.32 -1.88 34.86
C GLU A 131 -5.43 -1.87 33.60
N THR A 132 -6.00 -2.14 32.42
CA THR A 132 -5.25 -2.02 31.16
C THR A 132 -4.87 -0.57 30.86
N VAL A 133 -5.73 0.41 31.19
CA VAL A 133 -5.40 1.83 31.07
C VAL A 133 -4.16 2.15 31.89
N SER A 134 -4.14 1.78 33.18
CA SER A 134 -2.98 1.97 34.06
C SER A 134 -1.72 1.31 33.51
N THR A 135 -1.84 0.07 33.03
CA THR A 135 -0.70 -0.70 32.49
C THR A 135 -0.11 -0.02 31.26
N HIS A 136 -0.95 0.43 30.32
CA HIS A 136 -0.49 1.10 29.10
C HIS A 136 0.05 2.50 29.37
N PHE A 137 -0.56 3.26 30.29
CA PHE A 137 -0.10 4.61 30.63
C PHE A 137 1.26 4.56 31.32
N TYR A 138 1.44 3.63 32.26
CA TYR A 138 2.73 3.38 32.90
C TYR A 138 3.81 2.97 31.89
N SER A 139 3.49 2.04 30.99
CA SER A 139 4.43 1.54 29.98
C SER A 139 4.88 2.63 28.98
N ASN A 140 4.07 3.66 28.79
CA ASN A 140 4.38 4.80 27.91
C ASN A 140 4.85 6.03 28.68
N ALA A 141 5.19 5.90 29.97
CA ALA A 141 5.67 6.99 30.84
C ALA A 141 4.73 8.22 30.89
N ILE A 142 3.42 8.00 30.78
CA ILE A 142 2.41 9.05 30.99
C ILE A 142 2.35 9.38 32.49
N ASP A 143 2.18 10.66 32.80
CA ASP A 143 2.09 11.12 34.19
C ASP A 143 0.91 10.49 34.95
N ILE A 144 1.17 10.10 36.19
CA ILE A 144 0.19 9.45 37.08
C ILE A 144 -1.03 10.34 37.33
N ASN A 145 -0.87 11.67 37.31
CA ASN A 145 -1.99 12.58 37.47
C ASN A 145 -2.93 12.49 36.26
N THR A 146 -2.40 12.47 35.03
CA THR A 146 -3.20 12.33 33.80
C THR A 146 -3.90 10.96 33.76
N GLU A 147 -3.23 9.89 34.19
CA GLU A 147 -3.85 8.57 34.35
C GLU A 147 -5.06 8.61 35.31
N LYS A 148 -4.85 9.16 36.51
CA LYS A 148 -5.91 9.28 37.52
C LYS A 148 -7.08 10.12 37.03
N GLN A 149 -6.80 11.21 36.32
CA GLN A 149 -7.85 12.06 35.73
C GLN A 149 -8.64 11.31 34.65
N PHE A 150 -7.97 10.52 33.81
CA PHE A 150 -8.61 9.71 32.78
C PHE A 150 -9.57 8.68 33.40
N ILE A 151 -9.09 7.94 34.42
CA ILE A 151 -9.90 6.93 35.12
C ILE A 151 -11.04 7.59 35.90
N ALA A 152 -10.78 8.68 36.62
CA ALA A 152 -11.80 9.40 37.37
C ALA A 152 -12.91 9.96 36.47
N LEU A 153 -12.57 10.38 35.25
CA LEU A 153 -13.57 10.83 34.28
C LEU A 153 -14.44 9.68 33.77
N LEU A 154 -13.87 8.48 33.56
CA LEU A 154 -14.66 7.27 33.25
C LEU A 154 -15.61 6.95 34.40
N ASP A 155 -15.13 6.95 35.64
CA ASP A 155 -15.96 6.73 36.84
C ASP A 155 -17.09 7.75 36.96
N GLU A 156 -16.80 9.03 36.70
CA GLU A 156 -17.77 10.12 36.74
C GLU A 156 -18.90 9.91 35.72
N CYS A 157 -18.54 9.47 34.50
CA CYS A 157 -19.52 9.16 33.44
C CYS A 157 -20.35 7.91 33.76
N GLU A 158 -19.70 6.82 34.21
CA GLU A 158 -20.36 5.58 34.61
C GLU A 158 -21.34 5.84 35.76
N PHE A 159 -20.89 6.55 36.79
CA PHE A 159 -21.73 6.90 37.94
C PHE A 159 -22.92 7.75 37.52
N ALA A 160 -22.73 8.76 36.67
CA ALA A 160 -23.82 9.59 36.19
C ALA A 160 -24.86 8.81 35.38
N ARG A 161 -24.46 7.74 34.70
CA ARG A 161 -25.36 6.91 33.89
C ARG A 161 -26.15 5.91 34.74
N TYR A 162 -25.51 5.31 35.74
CA TYR A 162 -26.11 4.23 36.53
C TYR A 162 -26.67 4.67 37.88
N SER A 163 -26.36 5.88 38.36
CA SER A 163 -26.86 6.40 39.63
C SER A 163 -28.08 7.32 39.45
N PRO A 164 -29.25 6.99 40.03
CA PRO A 164 -30.45 7.82 39.94
C PRO A 164 -30.36 9.13 40.75
N ALA A 165 -29.38 9.26 41.66
CA ALA A 165 -29.19 10.45 42.49
C ALA A 165 -28.28 11.52 41.87
N SER A 166 -27.74 11.28 40.67
CA SER A 166 -26.80 12.22 40.04
C SER A 166 -27.53 13.45 39.48
N ASN A 167 -27.09 14.65 39.89
CA ASN A 167 -27.51 15.89 39.23
C ASN A 167 -26.74 16.04 37.91
N LYS A 168 -27.31 15.47 36.84
CA LYS A 168 -26.67 15.33 35.54
C LYS A 168 -26.40 16.67 34.83
N ASN A 169 -27.13 17.73 35.16
CA ASN A 169 -27.25 18.90 34.30
C ASN A 169 -26.15 19.96 34.51
N ALA A 170 -25.69 20.15 35.75
CA ALA A 170 -24.88 21.32 36.11
C ALA A 170 -23.39 21.27 35.66
N GLN A 171 -22.88 20.11 35.25
CA GLN A 171 -21.42 19.90 35.05
C GLN A 171 -21.03 19.40 33.65
N MET A 172 -21.97 19.33 32.70
CA MET A 172 -21.71 18.71 31.40
C MET A 172 -20.68 19.45 30.54
N GLY A 173 -20.74 20.78 30.53
CA GLY A 173 -19.76 21.60 29.80
C GLY A 173 -18.35 21.40 30.33
N ASP A 174 -18.21 21.32 31.65
CA ASP A 174 -16.92 21.10 32.32
C ASP A 174 -16.39 19.69 32.05
N ILE A 175 -17.25 18.66 32.12
CA ILE A 175 -16.90 17.27 31.81
C ILE A 175 -16.44 17.13 30.35
N LEU A 176 -17.14 17.76 29.42
CA LEU A 176 -16.75 17.76 28.01
C LEU A 176 -15.38 18.42 27.79
N ASN A 177 -15.13 19.56 28.45
CA ASN A 177 -13.86 20.26 28.36
C ASN A 177 -12.73 19.47 29.04
N LYS A 178 -13.01 18.85 30.19
CA LYS A 178 -12.11 17.94 30.91
C LYS A 178 -11.71 16.76 30.01
N ALA A 179 -12.68 16.12 29.33
CA ALA A 179 -12.43 15.03 28.39
C ALA A 179 -11.49 15.44 27.25
N LYS A 180 -11.75 16.61 26.63
CA LYS A 180 -10.87 17.15 25.58
C LYS A 180 -9.46 17.41 26.10
N HIS A 181 -9.35 18.02 27.28
CA HIS A 181 -8.06 18.36 27.89
C HIS A 181 -7.23 17.12 28.17
N ILE A 182 -7.81 16.10 28.80
CA ILE A 182 -7.13 14.84 29.12
C ILE A 182 -6.63 14.16 27.84
N ILE A 183 -7.44 14.10 26.77
CA ILE A 183 -6.98 13.54 25.48
C ILE A 183 -5.78 14.32 24.94
N ILE A 184 -5.78 15.65 25.05
CA ILE A 184 -4.66 16.49 24.59
C ILE A 184 -3.41 16.26 25.45
N GLU A 185 -3.55 16.12 26.77
CA GLU A 185 -2.44 15.80 27.67
C GLU A 185 -1.82 14.45 27.32
N VAL A 186 -2.63 13.41 27.13
CA VAL A 186 -2.18 12.08 26.72
C VAL A 186 -1.47 12.15 25.37
N GLU A 187 -2.02 12.85 24.39
CA GLU A 187 -1.36 13.06 23.09
C GLU A 187 -0.01 13.78 23.22
N THR A 188 0.07 14.75 24.14
CA THR A 188 1.29 15.53 24.37
C THR A 188 2.36 14.69 25.05
N ALA A 189 1.97 13.84 25.99
CA ALA A 189 2.88 12.92 26.67
C ALA A 189 3.45 11.83 25.75
N LEU A 190 2.70 11.47 24.70
CA LEU A 190 3.07 10.43 23.74
C LEU A 190 3.86 10.95 22.52
N ARG A 191 4.17 12.24 22.47
CA ARG A 191 4.85 12.90 21.36
C ARG A 191 6.33 13.06 21.65
#